data_AF-A0A7K4N521-F1
#
_entry.id   AF-A0A7K4N521-F1
#
_cell.length_a   1.000
_cell.length_b   1.000
_cell.length_c   1.000
_cell.angle_alpha   90.00
_cell.angle_beta   90.00
_cell.angle_gamma   90.00
#
_symmetry.space_group_name_H-M   'P 1'
#
loop_
_entity.id
_entity.type
_entity.pdbx_description
1 polymer ?
#
loop_
_entity_poly.entity_id
_entity_poly.type
_entity_poly.pdbx_seq_one_letter_code
_entity_poly.pdbx_strand_id
1 'polypeptide(L)'
;MTIHDFDLIRFYLGNDEVKEIFATTTNLSDLRIKKINDYELAMCLIKSEKGVICMINNSRHCSYGYDQRIEVFGSKGMVISGNRRDNASEKFLESKTAIKRPLLNFFIDRYEEAYKLQLNDLVYLVQKRKNPRASFEEGRKAIIIANAAYKSLRFNKVVKINF
;
A
#
# COMPACT_ATOMS: atom_id res chain seq x y z
N MET A 1 -0.64 -0.55 8.93
CA MET A 1 0.23 -0.32 7.75
C MET A 1 -0.51 -0.69 6.48
N THR A 2 -0.83 -1.98 6.29
CA THR A 2 -1.39 -2.55 5.05
C THR A 2 -2.77 -2.03 4.64
N ILE A 3 -3.52 -1.40 5.54
CA ILE A 3 -4.87 -0.89 5.22
C ILE A 3 -4.89 0.13 4.08
N HIS A 4 -3.84 0.94 3.95
CA HIS A 4 -3.69 1.87 2.83
C HIS A 4 -3.52 1.13 1.50
N ASP A 5 -2.80 0.01 1.51
CA ASP A 5 -2.60 -0.83 0.33
C ASP A 5 -3.90 -1.55 -0.06
N PHE A 6 -4.72 -1.97 0.92
CA PHE A 6 -6.04 -2.55 0.64
C PHE A 6 -7.01 -1.53 0.03
N ASP A 7 -7.04 -0.30 0.54
CA ASP A 7 -7.81 0.79 -0.05
C ASP A 7 -7.34 1.09 -1.49
N LEU A 8 -6.02 1.15 -1.69
CA LEU A 8 -5.43 1.44 -2.98
C LEU A 8 -5.69 0.36 -4.02
N ILE A 9 -5.63 -0.92 -3.64
CA ILE A 9 -6.02 -2.03 -4.53
C ILE A 9 -7.47 -1.87 -4.96
N ARG A 10 -8.38 -1.59 -4.02
CA ARG A 10 -9.79 -1.37 -4.36
C ARG A 10 -9.98 -0.18 -5.30
N PHE A 11 -9.24 0.90 -5.08
CA PHE A 11 -9.24 2.04 -5.98
C PHE A 11 -8.83 1.66 -7.41
N TYR A 12 -7.79 0.84 -7.60
CA TYR A 12 -7.36 0.38 -8.93
C TYR A 12 -8.26 -0.67 -9.57
N LEU A 13 -8.86 -1.56 -8.77
CA LEU A 13 -9.81 -2.55 -9.24
C LEU A 13 -11.16 -1.92 -9.64
N GLY A 14 -11.49 -0.75 -9.11
CA GLY A 14 -12.73 -0.04 -9.40
C GLY A 14 -13.94 -0.88 -8.98
N ASN A 15 -14.77 -1.28 -9.95
CA ASN A 15 -15.99 -2.07 -9.69
C ASN A 15 -15.73 -3.59 -9.56
N ASP A 16 -14.47 -4.03 -9.59
CA ASP A 16 -14.09 -5.43 -9.42
C ASP A 16 -13.69 -5.71 -7.96
N GLU A 17 -14.66 -6.13 -7.16
CA GLU A 17 -14.45 -6.28 -5.72
C GLU A 17 -13.46 -7.41 -5.39
N VAL A 18 -12.84 -7.31 -4.21
CA VAL A 18 -11.94 -8.34 -3.68
C VAL A 18 -12.74 -9.57 -3.26
N LYS A 19 -12.35 -10.73 -3.78
CA LYS A 19 -13.01 -12.02 -3.54
C LYS A 19 -12.36 -12.83 -2.44
N GLU A 20 -11.04 -12.93 -2.46
CA GLU A 20 -10.30 -13.76 -1.52
C GLU A 20 -8.88 -13.25 -1.27
N ILE A 21 -8.35 -13.58 -0.09
CA ILE A 21 -7.03 -13.18 0.37
C ILE A 21 -6.31 -14.35 1.03
N PHE A 22 -5.02 -14.48 0.76
CA PHE A 22 -4.06 -15.24 1.55
C PHE A 22 -3.01 -14.28 2.10
N ALA A 23 -2.68 -14.39 3.39
CA ALA A 23 -1.67 -13.57 4.03
C ALA A 23 -0.61 -14.44 4.71
N THR A 24 0.63 -13.96 4.72
CA THR A 24 1.75 -14.55 5.46
C THR A 24 2.61 -13.45 6.08
N THR A 25 3.29 -13.76 7.17
CA THR A 25 4.08 -12.80 7.95
C THR A 25 5.33 -13.46 8.51
N THR A 26 6.36 -12.66 8.80
CA THR A 26 7.52 -13.12 9.55
C THR A 26 8.18 -11.99 10.33
N ASN A 27 8.94 -12.35 11.35
CA ASN A 27 9.79 -11.45 12.13
C ASN A 27 11.23 -11.92 11.94
N LEU A 28 12.06 -11.12 11.27
CA LEU A 28 13.40 -11.52 10.87
C LEU A 28 14.47 -11.03 11.86
N SER A 29 14.32 -9.81 12.37
CA SER A 29 15.43 -9.12 13.03
C SER A 29 15.03 -8.31 14.26
N ASP A 30 13.83 -7.71 14.26
CA ASP A 30 13.44 -6.82 15.35
C ASP A 30 12.67 -7.55 16.47
N LEU A 31 13.39 -7.93 17.53
CA LEU A 31 12.81 -8.57 18.71
C LEU A 31 11.75 -7.71 19.41
N ARG A 32 11.74 -6.38 19.22
CA ARG A 32 10.74 -5.48 19.84
C ARG A 32 9.35 -5.70 19.24
N ILE A 33 9.28 -6.03 17.95
CA ILE A 33 8.03 -6.30 17.24
C ILE A 33 7.37 -7.57 17.77
N LYS A 34 8.19 -8.60 18.05
CA LYS A 34 7.72 -9.84 18.68
C LYS A 34 7.13 -9.59 20.08
N LYS A 35 7.71 -8.67 20.86
CA LYS A 35 7.24 -8.35 22.23
C LYS A 35 5.83 -7.74 22.25
N ILE A 36 5.41 -7.08 21.18
CA ILE A 36 4.07 -6.47 21.05
C ILE A 36 3.09 -7.34 20.26
N ASN A 37 3.44 -8.61 19.98
CA ASN A 37 2.63 -9.55 19.19
C ASN A 37 2.24 -8.99 17.80
N ASP A 38 3.18 -8.30 17.15
CA ASP A 38 2.99 -7.78 15.80
C ASP A 38 4.06 -8.36 14.84
N TYR A 39 3.96 -7.97 13.57
CA TYR A 39 4.76 -8.52 12.48
C TYR A 39 5.68 -7.48 11.83
N GLU A 40 6.91 -7.90 11.50
CA GLU A 40 7.90 -7.06 10.83
C GLU A 40 7.65 -7.03 9.32
N LEU A 41 7.44 -8.20 8.73
CA LEU A 41 7.15 -8.40 7.32
C LEU A 41 5.77 -9.01 7.14
N ALA A 42 5.06 -8.55 6.12
CA ALA A 42 3.77 -9.10 5.72
C ALA A 42 3.69 -9.17 4.20
N MET A 43 3.09 -10.25 3.68
CA MET A 43 2.73 -10.38 2.27
C MET A 43 1.29 -10.82 2.15
N CYS A 44 0.55 -10.21 1.24
CA CYS A 44 -0.83 -10.58 0.92
C CYS A 44 -0.94 -10.92 -0.56
N LEU A 45 -1.56 -12.06 -0.88
CA LEU A 45 -1.99 -12.44 -2.22
C LEU A 45 -3.51 -12.35 -2.27
N ILE A 46 -4.02 -11.53 -3.19
CA ILE A 46 -5.43 -11.20 -3.30
C ILE A 46 -5.93 -11.57 -4.70
N LYS A 47 -7.16 -12.05 -4.79
CA LYS A 47 -7.87 -12.26 -6.06
C LYS A 47 -9.18 -11.48 -6.05
N SER A 48 -9.49 -10.80 -7.14
CA SER A 48 -10.76 -10.10 -7.35
C SER A 48 -11.84 -11.04 -7.92
N GLU A 49 -13.08 -10.56 -8.05
CA GLU A 49 -14.17 -11.33 -8.64
C GLU A 49 -13.95 -11.65 -10.11
N LYS A 50 -13.35 -10.74 -10.89
CA LYS A 50 -12.98 -10.99 -12.30
C LYS A 50 -11.65 -11.72 -12.46
N GLY A 51 -11.00 -12.11 -11.35
CA GLY A 51 -9.78 -12.93 -11.37
C GLY A 51 -8.49 -12.12 -11.50
N VAL A 52 -8.51 -10.80 -11.31
CA VAL A 52 -7.30 -9.99 -11.17
C VAL A 52 -6.54 -10.43 -9.93
N ILE A 53 -5.22 -10.59 -10.06
CA ILE A 53 -4.34 -10.97 -8.95
C ILE A 53 -3.60 -9.74 -8.47
N CYS A 54 -3.64 -9.49 -7.17
CA CYS A 54 -2.92 -8.39 -6.53
C CYS A 54 -1.97 -8.94 -5.46
N MET A 55 -0.80 -8.32 -5.34
CA MET A 55 0.20 -8.66 -4.34
C MET A 55 0.56 -7.42 -3.53
N ILE A 56 0.60 -7.57 -2.21
CA ILE A 56 1.13 -6.53 -1.31
C ILE A 56 2.36 -7.08 -0.62
N ASN A 57 3.44 -6.33 -0.64
CA ASN A 57 4.65 -6.59 0.14
C ASN A 57 4.86 -5.41 1.11
N ASN A 58 5.04 -5.74 2.37
CA ASN A 58 5.02 -4.79 3.47
C ASN A 58 6.19 -5.11 4.41
N SER A 59 6.96 -4.10 4.74
CA SER A 59 8.06 -4.18 5.71
C SER A 59 8.06 -2.98 6.64
N ARG A 60 8.25 -3.23 7.94
CA ARG A 60 8.48 -2.16 8.93
C ARG A 60 9.89 -1.57 8.86
N HIS A 61 10.79 -2.16 8.09
CA HIS A 61 12.16 -1.67 7.92
C HIS A 61 12.53 -1.54 6.43
N CYS A 62 13.07 -0.39 6.06
CA CYS A 62 13.64 -0.14 4.75
C CYS A 62 14.86 0.78 4.89
N SER A 63 16.05 0.24 4.66
CA SER A 63 17.33 0.94 4.93
C SER A 63 17.58 2.13 4.00
N TYR A 64 16.84 2.23 2.89
CA TYR A 64 17.02 3.25 1.86
C TYR A 64 15.91 4.31 1.85
N GLY A 65 14.99 4.30 2.82
CA GLY A 65 13.95 5.32 3.02
C GLY A 65 12.52 4.76 2.97
N TYR A 66 11.54 5.60 2.66
CA TYR A 66 10.12 5.21 2.63
C TYR A 66 9.72 4.65 1.26
N ASP A 67 9.81 3.32 1.09
CA ASP A 67 9.46 2.62 -0.15
C ASP A 67 7.93 2.55 -0.36
N GLN A 68 7.46 3.18 -1.43
CA GLN A 68 6.06 3.28 -1.86
C GLN A 68 6.01 3.13 -3.39
N ARG A 69 5.71 1.92 -3.86
CA ARG A 69 5.67 1.57 -5.29
C ARG A 69 4.40 0.84 -5.65
N ILE A 70 3.96 1.06 -6.89
CA ILE A 70 2.79 0.40 -7.47
C ILE A 70 3.17 -0.02 -8.89
N GLU A 71 2.77 -1.22 -9.26
CA GLU A 71 2.89 -1.76 -10.62
C GLU A 71 1.52 -2.32 -11.03
N VAL A 72 1.01 -1.87 -12.17
CA VAL A 72 -0.23 -2.36 -12.75
C VAL A 72 0.07 -2.89 -14.14
N PHE A 73 -0.01 -4.19 -14.31
CA PHE A 73 0.20 -4.91 -15.56
C PHE A 73 -1.14 -5.32 -16.19
N GLY A 74 -1.22 -5.25 -17.52
CA GLY A 74 -2.37 -5.71 -18.29
C GLY A 74 -2.01 -6.09 -19.71
N SER A 75 -3.00 -6.57 -20.47
CA SER A 75 -2.81 -7.11 -21.83
C SER A 75 -2.24 -6.11 -22.85
N LYS A 76 -2.29 -4.81 -22.56
CA LYS A 76 -1.80 -3.74 -23.44
C LYS A 76 -0.52 -3.06 -22.93
N GLY A 77 0.05 -3.53 -21.82
CA GLY A 77 1.26 -2.95 -21.24
C GLY A 77 1.16 -2.78 -19.72
N MET A 78 1.99 -1.88 -19.19
CA MET A 78 2.22 -1.74 -17.76
C MET A 78 2.44 -0.29 -17.37
N VAL A 79 1.97 0.08 -16.18
CA VAL A 79 2.24 1.38 -15.54
C VAL A 79 2.93 1.13 -14.20
N ILE A 80 3.99 1.90 -13.93
CA ILE A 80 4.72 1.87 -12.66
C ILE A 80 4.72 3.26 -12.05
N SER A 81 4.26 3.36 -10.80
CA SER A 81 4.47 4.53 -9.95
C SER A 81 5.64 4.23 -9.01
N GLY A 82 6.75 4.95 -9.21
CA GLY A 82 7.99 4.75 -8.47
C GLY A 82 8.11 5.55 -7.18
N ASN A 83 9.25 5.36 -6.52
CA ASN A 83 9.62 6.12 -5.33
C ASN A 83 10.00 7.57 -5.64
N ARG A 84 9.80 8.45 -4.65
CA ARG A 84 10.23 9.86 -4.70
C ARG A 84 11.54 10.07 -3.94
N ARG A 85 12.32 11.04 -4.41
CA ARG A 85 13.55 11.55 -3.82
C ARG A 85 13.42 13.05 -3.64
N ASP A 86 14.30 13.62 -2.83
CA ASP A 86 14.42 15.07 -2.66
C ASP A 86 14.79 15.78 -3.97
N ASN A 87 15.63 15.15 -4.79
CA ASN A 87 15.96 15.60 -6.14
C ASN A 87 16.38 14.43 -7.06
N ALA A 88 16.58 14.74 -8.34
CA ALA A 88 16.97 13.78 -9.37
C ALA A 88 18.49 13.65 -9.58
N SER A 89 19.31 14.12 -8.63
CA SER A 89 20.77 14.07 -8.79
C SER A 89 21.33 12.64 -8.77
N GLU A 90 22.38 12.44 -9.56
CA GLU A 90 23.16 11.21 -9.62
C GLU A 90 24.65 11.54 -9.44
N LYS A 91 25.38 10.69 -8.72
CA LYS A 91 26.85 10.81 -8.56
C LYS A 91 27.56 9.68 -9.28
N PHE A 92 28.65 10.04 -9.96
CA PHE A 92 29.56 9.14 -10.66
C PHE A 92 30.97 9.34 -10.10
N LEU A 93 31.47 8.34 -9.38
CA LEU A 93 32.77 8.29 -8.72
C LEU A 93 33.58 7.14 -9.34
N GLU A 94 34.90 7.16 -9.19
CA GLU A 94 35.78 6.06 -9.61
C GLU A 94 35.31 4.70 -9.05
N SER A 95 34.83 4.67 -7.81
CA SER A 95 34.40 3.44 -7.14
C SER A 95 32.96 3.00 -7.45
N LYS A 96 32.08 3.92 -7.89
CA LYS A 96 30.63 3.69 -8.01
C LYS A 96 29.98 4.67 -8.98
N THR A 97 29.06 4.19 -9.81
CA THR A 97 28.31 5.00 -10.78
C THR A 97 26.81 5.01 -10.45
N ALA A 98 26.07 5.97 -11.03
CA ALA A 98 24.62 6.11 -10.91
C ALA A 98 24.08 6.12 -9.45
N ILE A 99 24.87 6.66 -8.52
CA ILE A 99 24.46 6.74 -7.11
C ILE A 99 23.39 7.81 -6.96
N LYS A 100 22.19 7.39 -6.55
CA LYS A 100 21.05 8.27 -6.26
C LYS A 100 20.98 8.62 -4.78
N ARG A 101 20.31 9.73 -4.47
CA ARG A 101 19.91 10.07 -3.08
C ARG A 101 19.02 8.96 -2.49
N PRO A 102 18.97 8.76 -1.16
CA PRO A 102 17.95 7.93 -0.51
C PRO A 102 16.52 8.34 -0.89
N LEU A 103 15.53 7.48 -0.64
CA LEU A 103 14.13 7.87 -0.81
C LEU A 103 13.78 8.95 0.23
N LEU A 104 12.67 9.66 0.03
CA LEU A 104 12.10 10.47 1.10
C LEU A 104 11.84 9.58 2.33
N ASN A 105 12.11 10.09 3.53
CA ASN A 105 12.25 9.25 4.73
C ASN A 105 10.92 8.96 5.43
N PHE A 106 9.90 9.80 5.25
CA PHE A 106 8.64 9.62 5.96
C PHE A 106 7.43 10.08 5.14
N PHE A 107 6.24 9.65 5.57
CA PHE A 107 4.99 9.94 4.86
C PHE A 107 4.69 11.43 4.75
N ILE A 108 5.12 12.24 5.73
CA ILE A 108 4.92 13.70 5.72
C ILE A 108 5.61 14.32 4.51
N ASP A 109 6.88 13.99 4.29
CA ASP A 109 7.65 14.49 3.14
C ASP A 109 7.11 13.91 1.82
N ARG A 110 6.79 12.61 1.82
CA ARG A 110 6.37 11.89 0.61
C ARG A 110 4.99 12.29 0.09
N TYR A 111 4.08 12.64 1.00
CA TYR A 111 2.67 12.89 0.74
C TYR A 111 2.26 14.35 1.00
N GLU A 112 3.20 15.29 1.11
CA GLU A 112 2.90 16.71 1.31
C GLU A 112 1.84 17.22 0.32
N GLU A 113 2.04 16.98 -0.98
CA GLU A 113 1.06 17.32 -2.02
C GLU A 113 -0.27 16.60 -1.85
N ALA A 114 -0.25 15.32 -1.48
CA ALA A 114 -1.45 14.53 -1.29
C ALA A 114 -2.28 15.04 -0.09
N TYR A 115 -1.64 15.44 1.00
CA TYR A 115 -2.31 16.06 2.14
C TYR A 115 -2.93 17.41 1.78
N LYS A 116 -2.25 18.26 0.99
CA LYS A 116 -2.83 19.51 0.47
C LYS A 116 -4.06 19.24 -0.40
N LEU A 117 -3.98 18.26 -1.29
CA LEU A 117 -5.11 17.85 -2.14
C LEU A 117 -6.28 17.30 -1.32
N GLN A 118 -6.01 16.50 -0.28
CA GLN A 118 -7.03 15.96 0.61
C GLN A 118 -7.75 17.06 1.39
N LEU A 119 -7.02 18.05 1.91
CA LEU A 119 -7.63 19.20 2.59
C LEU A 119 -8.49 20.04 1.64
N ASN A 120 -8.04 20.24 0.40
CA ASN A 120 -8.85 20.90 -0.62
C ASN A 120 -10.14 20.12 -0.92
N ASP A 121 -10.06 18.79 -1.05
CA ASP A 121 -11.24 17.93 -1.28
C ASP A 121 -12.24 18.03 -0.11
N LEU A 122 -11.75 18.11 1.13
CA LEU A 122 -12.59 18.34 2.31
C LEU A 122 -13.32 19.69 2.22
N VAL A 123 -12.63 20.76 1.83
CA VAL A 123 -13.26 22.09 1.64
C VAL A 123 -14.35 22.00 0.56
N TYR A 124 -14.07 21.34 -0.56
CA TYR A 124 -15.06 21.16 -1.63
C TYR A 124 -16.25 20.32 -1.21
N LEU A 125 -16.04 19.25 -0.43
CA LEU A 125 -17.11 18.44 0.13
C LEU A 125 -18.08 19.30 0.96
N VAL A 126 -17.55 20.13 1.86
CA VAL A 126 -18.35 21.00 2.72
C VAL A 126 -19.08 22.08 1.92
N GLN A 127 -18.38 22.75 1.00
CA GLN A 127 -18.95 23.89 0.27
C GLN A 127 -19.90 23.50 -0.86
N LYS A 128 -19.60 22.40 -1.57
CA LYS A 128 -20.31 21.98 -2.79
C LYS A 128 -21.19 20.75 -2.59
N ARG A 129 -21.22 20.16 -1.39
CA ARG A 129 -21.91 18.90 -1.09
C ARG A 129 -21.55 17.78 -2.07
N LYS A 130 -20.29 17.77 -2.52
CA LYS A 130 -19.78 16.73 -3.42
C LYS A 130 -19.43 15.49 -2.60
N ASN A 131 -19.70 14.31 -3.16
CA ASN A 131 -19.26 13.05 -2.56
C ASN A 131 -17.72 12.97 -2.54
N PRO A 132 -17.12 12.56 -1.41
CA PRO A 132 -15.68 12.39 -1.32
C PRO A 132 -15.25 11.18 -2.15
N ARG A 133 -14.01 11.18 -2.62
CA ARG A 133 -13.43 10.01 -3.30
C ARG A 133 -13.31 8.82 -2.35
N ALA A 134 -12.81 9.08 -1.14
CA ALA A 134 -12.75 8.10 -0.05
C ALA A 134 -14.00 8.26 0.82
N SER A 135 -15.05 7.50 0.50
CA SER A 135 -16.29 7.51 1.28
C SER A 135 -16.17 6.64 2.53
N PHE A 136 -17.19 6.69 3.40
CA PHE A 136 -17.29 5.79 4.55
C PHE A 136 -17.18 4.32 4.15
N GLU A 137 -17.82 3.95 3.03
CA GLU A 137 -17.85 2.58 2.55
C GLU A 137 -16.47 2.08 2.11
N GLU A 138 -15.64 2.97 1.55
CA GLU A 138 -14.27 2.62 1.16
C GLU A 138 -13.44 2.24 2.38
N GLY A 139 -13.57 3.01 3.47
CA GLY A 139 -12.96 2.70 4.76
C GLY A 139 -13.48 1.40 5.37
N ARG A 140 -14.79 1.17 5.34
CA ARG A 140 -15.41 -0.07 5.85
C ARG A 140 -14.87 -1.29 5.12
N LYS A 141 -14.85 -1.26 3.79
CA LYS A 141 -14.36 -2.35 2.94
C LYS A 141 -12.86 -2.62 3.15
N ALA A 142 -12.03 -1.58 3.28
CA ALA A 142 -10.61 -1.75 3.57
C ALA A 142 -10.37 -2.46 4.92
N ILE A 143 -11.16 -2.14 5.96
CA ILE A 143 -11.10 -2.83 7.27
C ILE A 143 -11.54 -4.29 7.15
N ILE A 144 -12.58 -4.59 6.35
CA ILE A 144 -13.03 -5.97 6.12
C ILE A 144 -11.93 -6.81 5.50
N ILE A 145 -11.20 -6.28 4.50
CA ILE A 145 -10.05 -6.96 3.90
C ILE A 145 -8.95 -7.16 4.94
N ALA A 146 -8.65 -6.15 5.76
CA ALA A 146 -7.64 -6.27 6.81
C ALA A 146 -7.97 -7.37 7.83
N ASN A 147 -9.23 -7.45 8.26
CA ASN A 147 -9.70 -8.51 9.15
C ASN A 147 -9.61 -9.90 8.49
N ALA A 148 -9.91 -9.99 7.19
CA ALA A 148 -9.74 -11.23 6.44
C ALA A 148 -8.27 -11.64 6.30
N ALA A 149 -7.34 -10.68 6.15
CA ALA A 149 -5.90 -10.95 6.18
C ALA A 149 -5.47 -11.57 7.52
N TYR A 150 -5.88 -10.98 8.65
CA TYR A 150 -5.62 -11.57 9.98
C TYR A 150 -6.24 -12.96 10.15
N LYS A 151 -7.45 -13.17 9.63
CA LYS A 151 -8.09 -14.49 9.63
C LYS A 151 -7.29 -15.49 8.80
N SER A 152 -6.75 -15.06 7.65
CA SER A 152 -5.90 -15.89 6.80
C SER A 152 -4.62 -16.30 7.53
N LEU A 153 -3.95 -15.36 8.20
CA LEU A 153 -2.77 -15.64 9.03
C LEU A 153 -3.07 -16.67 10.12
N ARG A 154 -4.16 -16.48 10.86
CA ARG A 154 -4.53 -17.36 11.98
C ARG A 154 -4.78 -18.81 11.54
N PHE A 155 -5.42 -18.99 10.38
CA PHE A 155 -5.80 -20.32 9.90
C PHE A 155 -4.88 -20.87 8.81
N ASN A 156 -3.84 -20.12 8.43
CA ASN A 156 -2.90 -20.44 7.35
C ASN A 156 -3.60 -20.92 6.07
N LYS A 157 -4.63 -20.19 5.61
CA LYS A 157 -5.44 -20.56 4.44
C LYS A 157 -6.01 -19.35 3.74
N VAL A 158 -6.45 -19.55 2.50
CA VAL A 158 -7.22 -18.56 1.74
C VAL A 158 -8.54 -18.27 2.46
N VAL A 159 -8.89 -17.00 2.60
CA VAL A 159 -10.13 -16.51 3.20
C VAL A 159 -10.94 -15.77 2.15
N LYS A 160 -12.19 -16.22 1.93
CA LYS A 160 -13.17 -15.50 1.12
C LYS A 160 -13.66 -14.25 1.86
N ILE A 161 -13.88 -13.18 1.10
CA ILE A 161 -14.34 -11.89 1.59
C ILE A 161 -15.75 -11.65 1.05
N ASN A 162 -16.66 -11.29 1.96
CA ASN A 162 -17.99 -10.81 1.63
C ASN A 162 -18.11 -9.41 2.25
N PHE A 163 -18.48 -8.42 1.44
CA PHE A 163 -18.61 -7.03 1.87
C PHE A 163 -19.97 -6.73 2.47
#